data_AF-F3MG41-F1
#
_entry.id   AF-F3MG41-F1
#
_cell.length_a   1.000
_cell.length_b   1.000
_cell.length_c   1.000
_cell.angle_alpha   90.00
_cell.angle_beta   90.00
_cell.angle_gamma   90.00
#
_symmetry.space_group_name_H-M   'P 1'
#
loop_
_entity.id
_entity.type
_entity.pdbx_description
1 polymer ?
#
loop_
_entity_poly.entity_id
_entity_poly.type
_entity_poly.pdbx_seq_one_letter_code
_entity_poly.pdbx_strand_id
1 'polypeptide(L)'
;MIPQELKQDRYWKSLLYIFSQNKTLIRYITSHIDFDELSINASGLIKISAPWSPSEKFMLKLALHLYNERHKVNLSDMDRLDPINKKIAFKAIQMRFA
;
A
#
# COMPACT_ATOMS: atom_id res chain seq x y z
N MET A 1 1.77 -14.49 9.96
CA MET A 1 2.21 -13.38 10.84
C MET A 1 3.15 -12.49 10.03
N ILE A 2 3.13 -11.16 10.17
CA ILE A 2 4.06 -10.29 9.42
C ILE A 2 5.46 -10.41 10.06
N PRO A 3 6.51 -10.84 9.32
CA PRO A 3 7.87 -10.91 9.83
C PRO A 3 8.37 -9.56 10.38
N GLN A 4 9.15 -9.57 11.47
CA GLN A 4 9.56 -8.32 12.11
C GLN A 4 10.56 -7.54 11.27
N GLU A 5 11.40 -8.24 10.52
CA GLU A 5 12.46 -7.69 9.67
C GLU A 5 11.85 -6.78 8.58
N LEU A 6 10.72 -7.19 8.02
CA LEU A 6 10.00 -6.44 6.99
C LEU A 6 9.36 -5.14 7.50
N LYS A 7 9.19 -5.00 8.82
CA LYS A 7 8.74 -3.73 9.42
C LYS A 7 9.86 -2.68 9.43
N GLN A 8 11.12 -3.10 9.29
CA GLN A 8 12.28 -2.21 9.23
C GLN A 8 12.76 -2.00 7.79
N ASP A 9 12.48 -2.94 6.88
CA ASP A 9 12.83 -2.80 5.47
C ASP A 9 12.13 -1.60 4.81
N ARG A 10 12.90 -0.78 4.08
CA ARG A 10 12.40 0.48 3.51
C ARG A 10 11.30 0.31 2.45
N TYR A 11 11.33 -0.80 1.69
CA TYR A 11 10.36 -1.11 0.64
C TYR A 11 9.08 -1.68 1.28
N TRP A 12 9.25 -2.59 2.23
CA TRP A 12 8.14 -3.26 2.89
C TRP A 12 7.42 -2.41 3.94
N LYS A 13 8.13 -1.64 4.76
CA LYS A 13 7.55 -0.93 5.90
C LYS A 13 6.45 0.05 5.49
N SER A 14 6.64 0.76 4.37
CA SER A 14 5.67 1.73 3.84
C SER A 14 4.41 1.04 3.29
N LEU A 15 4.58 -0.06 2.56
CA LEU A 15 3.48 -0.88 2.05
C LEU A 15 2.68 -1.51 3.20
N LEU A 16 3.36 -2.16 4.14
CA LEU A 16 2.72 -2.82 5.28
C LEU A 16 2.01 -1.81 6.18
N TYR A 17 2.56 -0.60 6.33
CA TYR A 17 1.88 0.47 7.04
C TYR A 17 0.57 0.86 6.35
N ILE A 18 0.57 1.11 5.02
CA ILE A 18 -0.66 1.44 4.29
C ILE A 18 -1.69 0.32 4.42
N PHE A 19 -1.28 -0.93 4.18
CA PHE A 19 -2.19 -2.07 4.27
C PHE A 19 -2.75 -2.26 5.67
N SER A 20 -1.95 -2.11 6.72
CA SER A 20 -2.41 -2.31 8.11
C SER A 20 -3.33 -1.20 8.63
N GLN A 21 -3.22 0.03 8.10
CA GLN A 21 -4.01 1.17 8.56
C GLN A 21 -5.26 1.45 7.72
N ASN A 22 -5.28 1.02 6.46
CA ASN A 22 -6.45 1.23 5.59
C ASN A 22 -7.47 0.09 5.76
N LYS A 23 -8.73 0.44 6.06
CA LYS A 23 -9.83 -0.49 6.36
C LYS A 23 -10.12 -1.52 5.27
N THR A 24 -9.83 -1.18 4.02
CA THR A 24 -10.08 -2.05 2.86
C THR A 24 -8.85 -2.90 2.58
N LEU A 25 -7.66 -2.30 2.54
CA LEU A 25 -6.42 -2.99 2.20
C LEU A 25 -6.00 -4.04 3.23
N ILE A 26 -6.30 -3.85 4.51
CA ILE A 26 -5.92 -4.79 5.58
C ILE A 26 -6.42 -6.22 5.31
N ARG A 27 -7.56 -6.36 4.64
CA ARG A 27 -8.18 -7.66 4.31
C ARG A 27 -7.37 -8.48 3.30
N TYR A 28 -6.42 -7.85 2.61
CA TYR A 28 -5.65 -8.46 1.54
C TYR A 28 -4.19 -8.74 1.91
N ILE A 29 -3.75 -8.40 3.13
CA ILE A 29 -2.39 -8.66 3.60
C ILE A 29 -2.07 -10.15 3.48
N THR A 30 -2.94 -11.04 3.96
CA THR A 30 -2.64 -12.47 4.00
C THR A 30 -2.95 -13.22 2.71
N SER A 31 -3.74 -12.63 1.80
CA SER A 31 -4.16 -13.29 0.57
C SER A 31 -3.36 -12.88 -0.67
N HIS A 32 -2.66 -11.74 -0.61
CA HIS A 32 -1.96 -11.17 -1.76
C HIS A 32 -0.49 -10.80 -1.49
N ILE A 33 -0.02 -11.02 -0.26
CA ILE A 33 1.39 -10.86 0.10
C ILE A 33 1.90 -12.22 0.54
N ASP A 34 2.90 -12.71 -0.18
CA ASP A 34 3.65 -13.89 0.20
C ASP A 34 4.88 -13.43 0.98
N PHE A 35 4.88 -13.70 2.28
CA PHE A 35 5.97 -13.32 3.17
C PHE A 35 7.15 -14.29 3.10
N ASP A 36 6.93 -15.52 2.63
CA ASP A 36 7.98 -16.53 2.50
C ASP A 36 8.77 -16.29 1.21
N GLU A 37 8.06 -15.99 0.11
CA GLU A 37 8.65 -15.64 -1.19
C GLU A 37 8.97 -14.14 -1.35
N LEU A 38 8.71 -13.33 -0.31
CA LEU A 38 8.88 -11.87 -0.33
C LEU A 38 8.28 -11.22 -1.60
N SER A 39 7.06 -11.61 -1.93
CA SER A 39 6.40 -11.22 -3.17
C SER A 39 4.98 -10.69 -2.94
N ILE A 40 4.50 -9.91 -3.91
CA ILE A 40 3.17 -9.30 -3.87
C ILE A 40 2.46 -9.60 -5.17
N ASN A 41 1.25 -10.16 -5.08
CA ASN A 41 0.36 -10.35 -6.22
C ASN A 41 -0.31 -9.02 -6.61
N ALA A 42 0.48 -8.10 -7.16
CA ALA A 42 0.04 -6.75 -7.52
C ALA A 42 -1.04 -6.77 -8.62
N SER A 43 -0.93 -7.68 -9.60
CA SER A 43 -1.93 -7.81 -10.67
C SER A 43 -3.27 -8.30 -10.14
N GLY A 44 -3.26 -9.26 -9.21
CA GLY A 44 -4.44 -9.70 -8.47
C GLY A 44 -5.08 -8.56 -7.69
N LEU A 45 -4.29 -7.82 -6.92
CA LEU A 45 -4.75 -6.65 -6.16
C LEU A 45 -5.39 -5.58 -7.05
N ILE A 46 -4.76 -5.26 -8.18
CA ILE A 46 -5.30 -4.28 -9.14
C ILE A 46 -6.63 -4.78 -9.71
N LYS A 47 -6.72 -6.07 -10.07
CA LYS A 47 -7.96 -6.66 -10.61
C LYS A 47 -9.11 -6.60 -9.61
N ILE A 48 -8.88 -7.00 -8.36
CA ILE A 48 -9.94 -6.97 -7.33
C ILE A 48 -10.29 -5.55 -6.89
N SER A 49 -9.40 -4.57 -7.13
CA SER A 49 -9.67 -3.16 -6.82
C SER A 49 -10.62 -2.48 -7.80
N ALA A 50 -11.00 -3.15 -8.90
CA ALA A 50 -11.87 -2.58 -9.93
C ALA A 50 -13.16 -1.91 -9.40
N PRO A 51 -13.91 -2.48 -8.43
CA PRO A 51 -15.12 -1.86 -7.88
C PRO A 51 -14.86 -0.86 -6.73
N TRP A 52 -13.61 -0.71 -6.28
CA TRP A 52 -13.31 0.15 -5.13
C TRP A 52 -13.46 1.64 -5.46
N SER A 53 -13.58 2.45 -4.41
CA SER A 53 -13.59 3.91 -4.52
C SER A 53 -12.27 4.44 -5.09
N PRO A 54 -12.28 5.65 -5.68
CA PRO A 54 -11.04 6.30 -6.13
C PRO A 54 -9.99 6.45 -5.02
N SER A 55 -10.41 6.72 -3.78
CA SER A 55 -9.54 6.83 -2.60
C SER A 55 -8.83 5.50 -2.31
N GLU A 56 -9.57 4.40 -2.26
CA GLU A 56 -9.00 3.07 -2.00
C GLU A 56 -8.06 2.62 -3.13
N LYS A 57 -8.43 2.86 -4.38
CA LYS A 57 -7.58 2.60 -5.55
C LYS A 57 -6.30 3.40 -5.49
N PHE A 58 -6.37 4.67 -5.07
CA PHE A 58 -5.18 5.49 -4.88
C PHE A 58 -4.28 4.93 -3.78
N MET A 59 -4.84 4.58 -2.61
CA MET A 59 -4.06 4.00 -1.51
C MET A 59 -3.36 2.70 -1.92
N LEU A 60 -4.03 1.83 -2.69
CA LEU A 60 -3.42 0.62 -3.24
C LEU A 60 -2.25 0.96 -4.18
N LYS A 61 -2.49 1.83 -5.16
CA LYS A 61 -1.45 2.22 -6.13
C LYS A 61 -0.26 2.86 -5.42
N LEU A 62 -0.50 3.71 -4.42
CA LEU A 62 0.54 4.32 -3.61
C LEU A 62 1.36 3.26 -2.86
N ALA A 63 0.71 2.29 -2.21
CA ALA A 63 1.44 1.21 -1.53
C ALA A 63 2.34 0.43 -2.50
N LEU A 64 1.80 0.04 -3.66
CA LEU A 64 2.55 -0.70 -4.67
C LEU A 64 3.69 0.14 -5.29
N HIS A 65 3.47 1.45 -5.46
CA HIS A 65 4.49 2.38 -5.92
C HIS A 65 5.63 2.51 -4.91
N LEU A 66 5.32 2.71 -3.63
CA LEU A 66 6.34 2.82 -2.57
C LEU A 66 7.11 1.52 -2.35
N TYR A 67 6.52 0.37 -2.71
CA TYR A 67 7.19 -0.93 -2.63
C TYR A 67 8.20 -1.17 -3.74
N ASN A 68 7.93 -0.83 -5.01
CA ASN A 68 8.88 -1.15 -6.10
C ASN A 68 8.86 -0.21 -7.30
N GLU A 69 8.19 0.94 -7.23
CA GLU A 69 8.12 2.02 -8.22
C GLU A 69 7.55 1.63 -9.61
N ARG A 70 7.34 0.34 -9.88
CA ARG A 70 6.77 -0.18 -11.14
C ARG A 70 5.35 0.32 -11.39
N HIS A 71 4.64 0.69 -10.33
CA HIS A 71 3.27 1.17 -10.39
C HIS A 71 3.28 2.70 -10.38
N LYS A 72 2.95 3.33 -11.50
CA LYS A 72 2.87 4.80 -11.57
C LYS A 72 1.71 5.32 -10.73
N VAL A 73 1.97 6.39 -9.98
CA VAL A 73 0.99 7.11 -9.17
C VAL A 73 0.99 8.57 -9.61
N ASN A 74 -0.19 9.12 -9.84
CA ASN A 74 -0.35 10.57 -9.99
C ASN A 74 -0.63 11.16 -8.60
N LEU A 75 0.31 11.90 -8.03
CA LEU A 75 0.15 12.45 -6.68
C LEU A 75 -1.01 13.44 -6.55
N SER A 76 -1.46 14.07 -7.65
CA SER A 76 -2.66 14.92 -7.65
C SER A 76 -3.93 14.14 -7.31
N ASP A 77 -3.97 12.81 -7.51
CA ASP A 77 -5.11 11.98 -7.08
C ASP A 77 -5.24 11.91 -5.54
N MET A 78 -4.23 12.35 -4.78
CA MET A 78 -4.26 12.43 -3.32
C MET A 78 -5.31 13.43 -2.80
N ASP A 79 -5.77 14.36 -3.62
CA ASP A 79 -6.85 15.30 -3.27
C ASP A 79 -8.18 14.61 -2.98
N ARG A 80 -8.34 13.37 -3.48
CA ARG A 80 -9.53 12.54 -3.27
C ARG A 80 -9.52 11.81 -1.93
N LEU A 81 -8.44 11.89 -1.16
CA LEU A 81 -8.33 11.23 0.13
C LEU A 81 -9.04 12.02 1.21
N ASP A 82 -9.81 11.31 2.04
CA ASP A 82 -10.25 11.83 3.33
C ASP A 82 -9.04 12.12 4.26
N PRO A 83 -9.23 12.89 5.34
CA PRO A 83 -8.14 13.26 6.23
C PRO A 83 -7.37 12.07 6.84
N ILE A 84 -8.04 10.94 7.06
CA ILE A 84 -7.43 9.74 7.65
C ILE A 84 -6.49 9.09 6.63
N ASN A 85 -6.97 8.82 5.42
CA ASN A 85 -6.17 8.24 4.35
C ASN A 85 -5.02 9.17 3.92
N LYS A 86 -5.24 10.49 3.95
CA LYS A 86 -4.19 11.48 3.66
C LYS A 86 -3.06 11.41 4.70
N LYS A 87 -3.38 11.28 5.99
CA LYS A 87 -2.38 11.08 7.06
C LYS A 87 -1.60 9.77 6.87
N ILE A 88 -2.27 8.69 6.50
CA ILE A 88 -1.64 7.39 6.22
C ILE A 88 -0.67 7.52 5.03
N ALA A 89 -1.12 8.13 3.94
CA ALA A 89 -0.32 8.34 2.74
C ALA A 89 0.96 9.13 3.02
N PHE A 90 0.85 10.28 3.69
CA PHE A 90 2.03 11.08 4.06
C PHE A 90 2.99 10.32 4.97
N LYS A 91 2.48 9.60 5.96
CA LYS A 91 3.36 8.84 6.86
C LYS A 91 4.07 7.70 6.13
N ALA A 92 3.41 7.02 5.20
CA ALA A 92 4.01 5.97 4.37
C ALA A 92 5.11 6.53 3.44
N ILE A 93 4.85 7.68 2.81
CA ILE A 93 5.84 8.39 1.99
C ILE A 93 7.04 8.79 2.85
N GLN A 94 6.81 9.36 4.04
CA GLN A 94 7.87 9.70 4.97
C GLN A 94 8.70 8.45 5.33
N MET A 95 8.06 7.32 5.64
CA MET A 95 8.77 6.08 5.93
C MET A 95 9.67 5.64 4.77
N ARG A 96 9.23 5.77 3.52
CA ARG A 96 10.00 5.37 2.34
C ARG A 96 11.29 6.18 2.13
N PHE A 97 11.24 7.47 2.45
CA PHE A 97 12.27 8.45 2.06
C PHE A 97 12.99 9.15 3.22
N ALA A 98 12.55 8.96 4.46
CA ALA A 98 13.28 9.36 5.67
C ALA A 98 14.10 8.18 6.21
#